data_AF-A0A934DZS1-F1
#
_entry.id   AF-A0A934DZS1-F1
#
_cell.length_a   1.000
_cell.length_b   1.000
_cell.length_c   1.000
_cell.angle_alpha   90.00
_cell.angle_beta   90.00
_cell.angle_gamma   90.00
#
_symmetry.space_group_name_H-M   'P 1'
#
loop_
_entity.id
_entity.type
_entity.pdbx_description
1 polymer ?
#
loop_
_entity_poly.entity_id
_entity_poly.type
_entity_poly.pdbx_seq_one_letter_code
_entity_poly.pdbx_strand_id
1 'polypeptide(L)'
;RVIQCLENAVRMLGVAGIDSRLVTEQDLVVGRGGAVRLRGGRREVDLVAMITIGTSFMDEPERLLGDLAHLRGPKVGRARLVKPLASLAMDKGTIPFLSTLPGWPVRGPGGYRSELIETGFPHPEFAPEYRRHRERYVLKRSFDGKDTRIGISTDAKTWDKTLKVATEGADYVIQEYVPLPRTTMPVIYRGKSIEWIPVRVELSPFVVEGRYAGAIARYAPDADGLVLSPPPRGMGLTMVYSA
;
A
#
# COMPACT_ATOMS: atom_id res chain seq x y z
N ARG A 1 -9.85 4.27 9.91
CA ARG A 1 -9.70 4.98 8.62
C ARG A 1 -9.62 4.05 7.41
N VAL A 2 -8.58 3.22 7.28
CA VAL A 2 -8.59 2.11 6.28
C VAL A 2 -9.85 1.27 6.48
N ILE A 3 -10.12 0.88 7.73
CA ILE A 3 -11.33 0.13 8.10
C ILE A 3 -12.60 0.85 7.62
N GLN A 4 -12.68 2.18 7.70
CA GLN A 4 -13.84 2.94 7.20
C GLN A 4 -13.97 2.89 5.67
N CYS A 5 -12.85 2.89 4.94
CA CYS A 5 -12.88 2.71 3.48
C CYS A 5 -13.37 1.30 3.13
N LEU A 6 -12.93 0.30 3.90
CA LEU A 6 -13.35 -1.10 3.75
C LEU A 6 -14.83 -1.29 4.12
N GLU A 7 -15.30 -0.67 5.20
CA GLU A 7 -16.70 -0.65 5.61
C GLU A 7 -17.57 0.00 4.54
N ASN A 8 -17.10 1.09 3.94
CA ASN A 8 -17.79 1.73 2.82
C ASN A 8 -17.83 0.80 1.60
N ALA A 9 -16.76 0.08 1.29
CA ALA A 9 -16.75 -0.90 0.21
C ALA A 9 -17.75 -2.04 0.46
N VAL A 10 -17.80 -2.58 1.68
CA VAL A 10 -18.80 -3.60 2.09
C VAL A 10 -20.22 -3.07 1.92
N ARG A 11 -20.48 -1.82 2.36
CA ARG A 11 -21.78 -1.17 2.17
C ARG A 11 -22.15 -1.07 0.69
N MET A 12 -21.20 -0.72 -0.18
CA MET A 12 -21.45 -0.57 -1.61
C MET A 12 -21.67 -1.90 -2.32
N LEU A 13 -20.95 -2.95 -1.93
CA LEU A 13 -21.24 -4.32 -2.36
C LEU A 13 -22.64 -4.76 -1.92
N GLY A 14 -23.06 -4.41 -0.71
CA GLY A 14 -24.42 -4.66 -0.22
C GLY A 14 -25.50 -3.99 -1.07
N VAL A 15 -25.29 -2.73 -1.50
CA VAL A 15 -26.18 -2.03 -2.45
C VAL A 15 -26.27 -2.76 -3.80
N ALA A 16 -25.17 -3.39 -4.24
CA ALA A 16 -25.13 -4.22 -5.44
C ALA A 16 -25.67 -5.65 -5.24
N GLY A 17 -26.24 -5.97 -4.06
CA GLY A 17 -26.80 -7.29 -3.75
C GLY A 17 -25.77 -8.35 -3.35
N ILE A 18 -24.53 -7.95 -3.06
CA ILE A 18 -23.45 -8.85 -2.65
C ILE A 18 -23.34 -8.84 -1.11
N ASP A 19 -23.68 -9.96 -0.47
CA ASP A 19 -23.45 -10.18 0.97
C ASP A 19 -21.95 -10.34 1.23
N SER A 20 -21.34 -9.31 1.80
CA SER A 20 -19.90 -9.25 2.04
C SER A 20 -19.60 -8.89 3.50
N ARG A 21 -18.47 -9.39 4.01
CA ARG A 21 -18.00 -9.13 5.37
C ARG A 21 -16.50 -8.93 5.39
N LEU A 22 -16.03 -8.01 6.23
CA LEU A 22 -14.62 -7.91 6.57
C LEU A 22 -14.29 -9.00 7.58
N VAL A 23 -13.24 -9.76 7.29
CA VAL A 23 -12.80 -10.89 8.09
C VAL A 23 -11.28 -10.91 8.13
N THR A 24 -10.73 -11.54 9.15
CA THR A 24 -9.32 -11.90 9.24
C THR A 24 -9.10 -13.32 8.73
N GLU A 25 -7.85 -13.67 8.46
CA GLU A 25 -7.45 -15.02 8.10
C GLU A 25 -7.89 -16.10 9.11
N GLN A 26 -8.10 -15.74 10.38
CA GLN A 26 -8.47 -16.67 11.46
C GLN A 26 -9.97 -16.98 11.52
N ASP A 27 -10.77 -16.15 10.84
CA ASP A 27 -12.22 -16.28 10.79
C ASP A 27 -12.68 -17.31 9.76
N LEU A 28 -11.82 -17.66 8.80
CA LEU A 28 -12.12 -18.64 7.76
C LEU A 28 -11.88 -20.07 8.27
N VAL A 29 -12.86 -20.94 8.08
CA VAL A 29 -12.77 -22.36 8.43
C VAL A 29 -13.11 -23.19 7.20
N VAL A 30 -12.26 -24.16 6.87
CA VAL A 30 -12.48 -25.11 5.78
C VAL A 30 -12.98 -26.44 6.34
N GLY A 31 -14.22 -26.80 5.98
CA GLY A 31 -14.84 -28.05 6.41
C GLY A 31 -14.36 -29.29 5.65
N ARG A 32 -14.71 -30.48 6.15
CA ARG A 32 -14.55 -31.76 5.41
C ARG A 32 -15.37 -31.68 4.12
N GLY A 33 -14.69 -31.60 2.97
CA GLY A 33 -15.33 -31.35 1.66
C GLY A 33 -14.97 -30.00 1.02
N GLY A 34 -14.15 -29.17 1.69
CA GLY A 34 -13.61 -27.94 1.13
C GLY A 34 -14.55 -26.73 1.17
N ALA A 35 -15.74 -26.88 1.76
CA ALA A 35 -16.64 -25.76 1.99
C ALA A 35 -16.02 -24.75 2.97
N VAL A 36 -15.97 -23.48 2.57
CA VAL A 36 -15.42 -22.40 3.40
C VAL A 36 -16.56 -21.71 4.13
N ARG A 37 -16.41 -21.48 5.43
CA ARG A 37 -17.38 -20.74 6.23
C ARG A 37 -16.66 -19.78 7.15
N LEU A 38 -17.39 -18.79 7.63
CA LEU A 38 -16.95 -18.00 8.79
C LEU A 38 -17.08 -18.85 10.05
N ARG A 39 -16.17 -18.68 11.00
CA ARG A 39 -16.24 -19.31 12.32
C ARG A 39 -17.59 -18.99 12.98
N GLY A 40 -18.33 -20.03 13.38
CA GLY A 40 -19.69 -19.88 13.93
C GLY A 40 -20.80 -19.61 12.89
N GLY A 41 -20.44 -19.40 11.62
CA GLY A 41 -21.37 -19.20 10.51
C GLY A 41 -21.84 -20.52 9.88
N ARG A 42 -23.04 -20.49 9.29
CA ARG A 42 -23.61 -21.64 8.54
C ARG A 42 -23.48 -21.48 7.01
N ARG A 43 -23.40 -20.23 6.54
CA ARG A 43 -23.34 -19.90 5.11
C ARG A 43 -21.95 -20.18 4.55
N GLU A 44 -21.91 -20.79 3.37
CA GLU A 44 -20.66 -20.99 2.63
C GLU A 44 -20.20 -19.66 2.01
N VAL A 45 -18.89 -19.47 1.94
CA VAL A 45 -18.23 -18.33 1.30
C VAL A 45 -17.96 -18.70 -0.16
N ASP A 46 -18.50 -17.91 -1.08
CA ASP A 46 -18.32 -18.13 -2.52
C ASP A 46 -16.96 -17.59 -3.02
N LEU A 47 -16.48 -16.49 -2.42
CA LEU A 47 -15.31 -15.73 -2.85
C LEU A 47 -14.57 -15.14 -1.64
N VAL A 48 -13.24 -15.23 -1.64
CA VAL A 48 -12.38 -14.51 -0.70
C VAL A 48 -11.63 -13.44 -1.47
N ALA A 49 -11.93 -12.17 -1.20
CA ALA A 49 -11.23 -11.04 -1.79
C ALA A 49 -10.12 -10.56 -0.84
N MET A 50 -8.86 -10.65 -1.28
CA MET A 50 -7.73 -10.14 -0.51
C MET A 50 -7.62 -8.63 -0.65
N ILE A 51 -7.58 -7.95 0.49
CA ILE A 51 -7.24 -6.54 0.60
C ILE A 51 -5.81 -6.43 1.12
N THR A 52 -5.02 -5.48 0.62
CA THR A 52 -3.56 -5.32 0.86
C THR A 52 -3.20 -4.86 2.28
N ILE A 53 -4.07 -5.09 3.26
CA ILE A 53 -3.92 -4.59 4.63
C ILE A 53 -4.23 -5.72 5.59
N GLY A 54 -3.28 -5.99 6.50
CA GLY A 54 -3.47 -6.98 7.56
C GLY A 54 -3.09 -8.42 7.20
N THR A 55 -2.23 -8.64 6.21
CA THR A 55 -1.73 -9.98 5.85
C THR A 55 -0.64 -10.43 6.82
N SER A 56 -1.03 -10.88 8.02
CA SER A 56 -0.11 -11.36 9.06
C SER A 56 0.82 -12.47 8.58
N PHE A 57 0.35 -13.35 7.69
CA PHE A 57 1.15 -14.40 7.07
C PHE A 57 2.31 -13.91 6.20
N MET A 58 2.38 -12.61 5.85
CA MET A 58 3.58 -12.04 5.22
C MET A 58 4.66 -11.67 6.23
N ASP A 59 4.28 -11.46 7.49
CA ASP A 59 5.20 -11.23 8.60
C ASP A 59 5.64 -12.56 9.26
N GLU A 60 4.76 -13.57 9.21
CA GLU A 60 4.94 -14.90 9.79
C GLU A 60 4.62 -15.99 8.75
N PRO A 61 5.45 -16.16 7.69
CA PRO A 61 5.18 -17.08 6.58
C PRO A 61 5.06 -18.55 6.99
N GLU A 62 5.68 -18.94 8.10
CA GLU A 62 5.56 -20.26 8.71
C GLU A 62 4.11 -20.60 9.14
N ARG A 63 3.26 -19.60 9.38
CA ARG A 63 1.83 -19.83 9.66
C ARG A 63 1.11 -20.43 8.47
N LEU A 64 1.58 -20.18 7.25
CA LEU A 64 1.09 -20.89 6.07
C LEU A 64 1.43 -22.39 6.15
N LEU A 65 2.49 -22.81 6.85
CA LEU A 65 2.76 -24.24 7.08
C LEU A 65 1.83 -24.84 8.13
N GLY A 66 1.24 -24.02 9.00
CA GLY A 66 0.42 -24.44 10.12
C GLY A 66 -1.04 -24.01 10.00
N ASP A 67 -1.47 -23.12 10.89
CA ASP A 67 -2.87 -22.72 11.09
C ASP A 67 -3.51 -22.04 9.87
N LEU A 68 -2.68 -21.43 9.01
CA LEU A 68 -3.11 -20.74 7.79
C LEU A 68 -2.83 -21.52 6.51
N ALA A 69 -2.57 -22.83 6.59
CA ALA A 69 -2.30 -23.66 5.40
C ALA A 69 -3.40 -23.64 4.34
N HIS A 70 -4.64 -23.36 4.74
CA HIS A 70 -5.78 -23.21 3.85
C HIS A 70 -5.74 -21.96 2.96
N LEU A 71 -4.83 -21.01 3.21
CA LEU A 71 -4.60 -19.82 2.38
C LEU A 71 -3.52 -20.03 1.32
N ARG A 72 -2.97 -21.24 1.21
CA ARG A 72 -1.91 -21.56 0.24
C ARG A 72 -2.49 -21.73 -1.15
N GLY A 73 -2.27 -20.72 -1.99
CA GLY A 73 -2.55 -20.77 -3.42
C GLY A 73 -3.80 -19.99 -3.83
N PRO A 74 -4.38 -20.29 -5.00
CA PRO A 74 -5.41 -19.46 -5.61
C PRO A 74 -6.83 -19.68 -5.03
N LYS A 75 -6.96 -20.50 -3.99
CA LYS A 75 -8.24 -20.86 -3.37
C LYS A 75 -8.08 -21.01 -1.87
N VAL A 76 -9.17 -20.76 -1.17
CA VAL A 76 -9.38 -21.21 0.21
C VAL A 76 -10.42 -22.31 0.14
N GLY A 77 -10.06 -23.55 0.45
CA GLY A 77 -10.95 -24.69 0.18
C GLY A 77 -11.45 -24.69 -1.28
N ARG A 78 -12.78 -24.55 -1.48
CA ARG A 78 -13.41 -24.39 -2.80
C ARG A 78 -13.62 -22.93 -3.22
N ALA A 79 -13.58 -21.99 -2.29
CA ALA A 79 -13.76 -20.57 -2.57
C ALA A 79 -12.55 -20.03 -3.34
N ARG A 80 -12.79 -19.23 -4.38
CA ARG A 80 -11.69 -18.59 -5.11
C ARG A 80 -11.07 -17.49 -4.24
N LEU A 81 -9.74 -17.46 -4.19
CA LEU A 81 -9.00 -16.35 -3.61
C LEU A 81 -8.70 -15.36 -4.73
N VAL A 82 -9.25 -14.16 -4.65
CA VAL A 82 -9.04 -13.10 -5.62
C VAL A 82 -8.30 -11.96 -4.95
N LYS A 83 -7.08 -11.70 -5.41
CA LYS A 83 -6.42 -10.40 -5.23
C LYS A 83 -6.60 -9.64 -6.54
N PRO A 84 -7.18 -8.43 -6.54
CA PRO A 84 -7.23 -7.63 -7.75
C PRO A 84 -5.83 -7.53 -8.35
N LEU A 85 -5.68 -7.76 -9.66
CA LEU A 85 -4.37 -7.67 -10.33
C LEU A 85 -3.72 -6.31 -10.09
N ALA A 86 -4.53 -5.24 -10.04
CA ALA A 86 -4.11 -3.91 -9.65
C ALA A 86 -3.41 -3.88 -8.28
N SER A 87 -3.88 -4.66 -7.30
CA SER A 87 -3.26 -4.76 -5.98
C SER A 87 -1.95 -5.55 -5.98
N LEU A 88 -1.72 -6.45 -6.94
CA LEU A 88 -0.41 -7.09 -7.16
C LEU A 88 0.56 -6.14 -7.86
N ALA A 89 0.09 -5.36 -8.84
CA ALA A 89 0.88 -4.33 -9.50
C ALA A 89 1.25 -3.13 -8.59
N MET A 90 0.56 -3.00 -7.46
CA MET A 90 0.86 -2.01 -6.41
C MET A 90 1.91 -2.51 -5.40
N ASP A 91 2.29 -3.79 -5.46
CA ASP A 91 3.36 -4.31 -4.61
C ASP A 91 4.70 -3.74 -5.12
N LYS A 92 5.44 -3.04 -4.26
CA LYS A 92 6.63 -2.27 -4.64
C LYS A 92 7.72 -3.14 -5.24
N GLY A 93 7.80 -4.41 -4.82
CA GLY A 93 8.71 -5.41 -5.36
C GLY A 93 8.43 -5.79 -6.81
N THR A 94 7.26 -5.44 -7.37
CA THR A 94 6.98 -5.61 -8.80
C THR A 94 7.54 -4.49 -9.65
N ILE A 95 7.76 -3.30 -9.07
CA ILE A 95 8.22 -2.10 -9.80
C ILE A 95 9.54 -2.34 -10.54
N PRO A 96 10.58 -2.95 -9.94
CA PRO A 96 11.83 -3.25 -10.64
C PRO A 96 11.64 -4.11 -11.90
N PHE A 97 10.64 -4.99 -11.92
CA PHE A 97 10.30 -5.79 -13.09
C PHE A 97 9.44 -5.01 -14.08
N LEU A 98 8.48 -4.21 -13.60
CA LEU A 98 7.64 -3.36 -14.46
C LEU A 98 8.49 -2.34 -15.25
N SER A 99 9.58 -1.85 -14.67
CA SER A 99 10.50 -0.94 -15.35
C SER A 99 11.28 -1.58 -16.50
N THR A 100 11.35 -2.91 -16.60
CA THR A 100 11.98 -3.59 -17.74
C THR A 100 11.02 -3.85 -18.89
N LEU A 101 9.71 -3.71 -18.66
CA LEU A 101 8.70 -3.92 -19.70
C LEU A 101 8.68 -2.75 -20.69
N PRO A 102 8.48 -3.01 -22.00
CA PRO A 102 8.29 -1.95 -22.97
C PRO A 102 7.01 -1.17 -22.68
N GLY A 103 7.00 0.12 -22.97
CA GLY A 103 5.82 0.99 -22.83
C GLY A 103 5.97 2.14 -21.83
N TRP A 104 7.09 2.20 -21.10
CA TRP A 104 7.44 3.34 -20.25
C TRP A 104 8.46 4.27 -20.91
N PRO A 105 8.36 5.59 -20.75
CA PRO A 105 7.25 6.32 -20.14
C PRO A 105 5.98 6.27 -21.01
N VAL A 106 4.81 6.27 -20.37
CA VAL A 106 3.53 6.38 -21.08
C VAL A 106 3.26 7.85 -21.37
N ARG A 107 2.98 8.20 -22.63
CA ARG A 107 2.52 9.54 -23.02
C ARG A 107 1.04 9.49 -23.33
N GLY A 108 0.26 10.29 -22.61
CA GLY A 108 -1.17 10.44 -22.81
C GLY A 108 -1.52 11.65 -23.68
N PRO A 109 -2.78 11.75 -24.13
CA PRO A 109 -3.32 12.96 -24.74
C PRO A 109 -3.10 14.19 -23.84
N GLY A 110 -2.87 15.36 -24.45
CA GLY A 110 -2.65 16.61 -23.70
C GLY A 110 -1.27 16.74 -23.04
N GLY A 111 -0.30 15.87 -23.39
CA GLY A 111 1.08 15.98 -22.91
C GLY A 111 1.32 15.35 -21.52
N TYR A 112 0.34 14.65 -20.96
CA TYR A 112 0.53 13.87 -19.73
C TYR A 112 1.62 12.81 -19.94
N ARG A 113 2.54 12.70 -18.98
CA ARG A 113 3.60 11.69 -18.97
C ARG A 113 3.50 10.90 -17.67
N SER A 114 3.45 9.58 -17.78
CA SER A 114 3.52 8.66 -16.65
C SER A 114 4.85 7.93 -16.68
N GLU A 115 5.54 7.93 -15.55
CA GLU A 115 6.84 7.29 -15.36
C GLU A 115 6.81 6.41 -14.12
N LEU A 116 7.52 5.29 -14.20
CA LEU A 116 7.88 4.54 -13.00
C LEU A 116 9.07 5.23 -12.36
N ILE A 117 9.00 5.48 -11.06
CA ILE A 117 10.16 5.99 -10.34
C ILE A 117 11.20 4.89 -10.28
N GLU A 118 12.46 5.26 -10.50
CA GLU A 118 13.60 4.36 -10.38
C GLU A 118 13.59 3.64 -9.03
N THR A 119 13.37 2.33 -9.11
CA THR A 119 13.18 1.44 -7.97
C THR A 119 13.92 0.14 -8.27
N GLY A 120 14.76 -0.30 -7.34
CA GLY A 120 15.52 -1.53 -7.47
C GLY A 120 15.52 -2.36 -6.19
N PHE A 121 16.04 -3.58 -6.28
CA PHE A 121 16.40 -4.35 -5.09
C PHE A 121 17.76 -3.85 -4.56
N PRO A 122 17.90 -3.55 -3.27
CA PRO A 122 19.18 -3.16 -2.69
C PRO A 122 20.21 -4.28 -2.87
N HIS A 123 21.40 -3.94 -3.34
CA HIS A 123 22.50 -4.90 -3.55
C HIS A 123 23.68 -4.57 -2.62
N PRO A 124 24.37 -5.57 -2.02
CA PRO A 124 25.51 -5.34 -1.13
C PRO A 124 26.62 -4.47 -1.74
N GLU A 125 26.85 -4.58 -3.05
CA GLU A 125 27.87 -3.81 -3.79
C GLU A 125 27.63 -2.30 -3.69
N PHE A 126 26.38 -1.86 -3.75
CA PHE A 126 25.99 -0.44 -3.68
C PHE A 126 25.72 0.04 -2.24
N ALA A 127 25.84 -0.84 -1.24
CA ALA A 127 25.61 -0.46 0.15
C ALA A 127 26.46 0.73 0.64
N PRO A 128 27.75 0.89 0.27
CA PRO A 128 28.53 2.08 0.63
C PRO A 128 27.92 3.39 0.10
N GLU A 129 27.39 3.39 -1.12
CA GLU A 129 26.71 4.54 -1.73
C GLU A 129 25.44 4.89 -0.96
N TYR A 130 24.58 3.89 -0.71
CA TYR A 130 23.33 4.06 0.03
C TYR A 130 23.53 4.60 1.43
N ARG A 131 24.65 4.29 2.09
CA ARG A 131 25.01 4.87 3.40
C ARG A 131 25.48 6.31 3.28
N ARG A 132 26.38 6.58 2.33
CA ARG A 132 26.99 7.90 2.12
C ARG A 132 25.96 8.94 1.70
N HIS A 133 24.96 8.52 0.92
CA HIS A 133 23.95 9.39 0.31
C HIS A 133 22.53 9.02 0.75
N ARG A 134 22.36 8.57 2.01
CA ARG A 134 21.06 8.07 2.52
C ARG A 134 19.90 9.03 2.26
N GLU A 135 20.13 10.33 2.33
CA GLU A 135 19.14 11.38 2.10
C GLU A 135 18.47 11.31 0.72
N ARG A 136 19.12 10.67 -0.25
CA ARG A 136 18.62 10.46 -1.60
C ARG A 136 17.71 9.25 -1.74
N TYR A 137 17.57 8.40 -0.72
CA TYR A 137 16.91 7.12 -0.86
C TYR A 137 15.77 6.91 0.13
N VAL A 138 14.85 6.02 -0.27
CA VAL A 138 13.82 5.45 0.58
C VAL A 138 13.90 3.94 0.49
N LEU A 139 14.02 3.28 1.64
CA LEU A 139 13.90 1.83 1.78
C LEU A 139 12.47 1.48 2.18
N LYS A 140 11.86 0.52 1.49
CA LYS A 140 10.48 0.09 1.74
C LYS A 140 10.40 -1.43 1.60
N ARG A 141 9.56 -2.09 2.39
CA ARG A 141 9.25 -3.49 2.15
C ARG A 141 8.61 -3.67 0.77
N SER A 142 8.94 -4.77 0.11
CA SER A 142 8.53 -5.08 -1.26
C SER A 142 7.03 -5.33 -1.40
N PHE A 143 6.37 -5.83 -0.36
CA PHE A 143 5.01 -6.39 -0.46
C PHE A 143 3.96 -5.66 0.39
N ASP A 144 4.35 -4.69 1.22
CA ASP A 144 3.40 -3.87 1.99
C ASP A 144 3.89 -2.43 2.24
N GLY A 145 3.11 -1.66 3.00
CA GLY A 145 3.45 -0.29 3.40
C GLY A 145 4.17 -0.19 4.75
N LYS A 146 4.62 -1.30 5.34
CA LYS A 146 5.30 -1.31 6.65
C LYS A 146 6.80 -1.06 6.48
N ASP A 147 7.43 -0.68 7.59
CA ASP A 147 8.88 -0.47 7.73
C ASP A 147 9.51 0.40 6.61
N THR A 148 8.83 1.49 6.25
CA THR A 148 9.38 2.48 5.33
C THR A 148 10.39 3.37 6.06
N ARG A 149 11.61 3.45 5.54
CA ARG A 149 12.68 4.33 6.01
C ARG A 149 13.01 5.35 4.94
N ILE A 150 12.80 6.62 5.24
CA ILE A 150 13.18 7.71 4.35
C ILE A 150 14.51 8.26 4.84
N GLY A 151 15.58 8.14 4.06
CA GLY A 151 16.92 8.34 4.58
C GLY A 151 17.22 9.77 5.03
N ILE A 152 16.54 10.79 4.48
CA ILE A 152 16.68 12.18 4.93
C ILE A 152 16.15 12.41 6.36
N SER A 153 15.18 11.61 6.82
CA SER A 153 14.60 11.71 8.18
C SER A 153 14.94 10.54 9.09
N THR A 154 15.67 9.53 8.59
CA THR A 154 16.09 8.35 9.36
C THR A 154 17.50 8.56 9.89
N ASP A 155 17.73 8.27 11.17
CA ASP A 155 19.07 8.34 11.76
C ASP A 155 19.99 7.25 11.16
N ALA A 156 21.30 7.51 11.15
CA ALA A 156 22.26 6.64 10.49
C ALA A 156 22.28 5.20 11.03
N LYS A 157 22.10 5.02 12.35
CA LYS A 157 22.12 3.70 12.98
C LYS A 157 20.91 2.87 12.53
N THR A 158 19.72 3.48 12.52
CA THR A 158 18.50 2.83 12.03
C THR A 158 18.61 2.53 10.54
N TRP A 159 19.10 3.48 9.74
CA TRP A 159 19.33 3.29 8.30
C TRP A 159 20.26 2.12 8.02
N ASP A 160 21.43 2.07 8.65
CA ASP A 160 22.42 1.01 8.45
C ASP A 160 21.89 -0.37 8.84
N LYS A 161 21.11 -0.44 9.93
CA LYS A 161 20.45 -1.67 10.36
C LYS A 161 19.45 -2.16 9.30
N THR A 162 18.56 -1.29 8.83
CA THR A 162 17.57 -1.65 7.80
C THR A 162 18.25 -2.00 6.49
N LEU A 163 19.25 -1.22 6.07
CA LEU A 163 19.99 -1.46 4.83
C LEU A 163 20.68 -2.83 4.84
N LYS A 164 21.28 -3.24 5.96
CA LYS A 164 21.90 -4.56 6.09
C LYS A 164 20.90 -5.67 5.75
N VAL A 165 19.73 -5.65 6.40
CA VAL A 165 18.64 -6.63 6.14
C VAL A 165 18.16 -6.52 4.70
N ALA A 166 17.99 -5.30 4.20
CA ALA A 166 17.48 -5.02 2.87
C ALA A 166 18.38 -5.55 1.75
N THR A 167 19.69 -5.69 1.99
CA THR A 167 20.65 -6.24 1.02
C THR A 167 20.80 -7.78 1.08
N GLU A 168 20.15 -8.46 2.02
CA GLU A 168 20.23 -9.93 2.17
C GLU A 168 19.23 -10.67 1.26
N GLY A 169 18.29 -9.98 0.62
CA GLY A 169 17.27 -10.61 -0.22
C GLY A 169 16.35 -9.61 -0.95
N ALA A 170 15.17 -10.09 -1.36
CA ALA A 170 14.19 -9.32 -2.16
C ALA A 170 13.04 -8.73 -1.30
N ASP A 171 13.17 -8.75 0.03
CA ASP A 171 12.11 -8.30 0.94
C ASP A 171 11.96 -6.77 0.99
N TYR A 172 12.96 -6.06 0.47
CA TYR A 172 12.98 -4.61 0.38
C TYR A 172 13.23 -4.16 -1.04
N VAL A 173 12.70 -2.98 -1.36
CA VAL A 173 13.13 -2.16 -2.48
C VAL A 173 13.79 -0.89 -1.98
N ILE A 174 14.70 -0.35 -2.77
CA ILE A 174 15.26 0.99 -2.65
C ILE A 174 14.79 1.84 -3.82
N GLN A 175 14.45 3.09 -3.53
CA GLN A 175 13.90 4.04 -4.49
C GLN A 175 14.52 5.43 -4.24
N GLU A 176 14.74 6.22 -5.28
CA GLU A 176 15.14 7.62 -5.10
C GLU A 176 14.04 8.40 -4.36
N TYR A 177 14.45 9.22 -3.40
CA TYR A 177 13.58 10.10 -2.64
C TYR A 177 13.09 11.24 -3.54
N VAL A 178 11.77 11.25 -3.75
CA VAL A 178 11.10 12.36 -4.42
C VAL A 178 10.36 13.18 -3.35
N PRO A 179 10.70 14.46 -3.15
CA PRO A 179 10.00 15.30 -2.21
C PRO A 179 8.55 15.47 -2.66
N LEU A 180 7.63 15.42 -1.69
CA LEU A 180 6.21 15.65 -1.97
C LEU A 180 6.00 17.09 -2.46
N PRO A 181 5.07 17.31 -3.41
CA PRO A 181 4.64 18.65 -3.79
C PRO A 181 4.25 19.50 -2.57
N ARG A 182 4.63 20.77 -2.60
CA ARG A 182 4.21 21.78 -1.62
C ARG A 182 3.01 22.55 -2.16
N THR A 183 2.06 22.85 -1.29
CA THR A 183 0.96 23.78 -1.57
C THR A 183 0.52 24.46 -0.28
N THR A 184 -0.40 25.41 -0.36
CA THR A 184 -1.09 26.00 0.80
C THR A 184 -2.47 25.39 0.96
N MET A 185 -2.85 25.07 2.20
CA MET A 185 -4.20 24.56 2.51
C MET A 185 -4.83 25.33 3.67
N PRO A 186 -6.17 25.54 3.63
CA PRO A 186 -6.89 26.06 4.77
C PRO A 186 -7.04 24.95 5.83
N VAL A 187 -6.56 25.19 7.04
CA VAL A 187 -6.73 24.28 8.18
C VAL A 187 -7.47 24.98 9.31
N ILE A 188 -8.30 24.22 10.05
CA ILE A 188 -8.94 24.74 11.25
C ILE A 188 -7.93 24.68 12.40
N TYR A 189 -7.37 25.84 12.77
CA TYR A 189 -6.43 25.94 13.87
C TYR A 189 -7.16 25.97 15.21
N ARG A 190 -6.93 24.95 16.04
CA ARG A 190 -7.50 24.82 17.40
C ARG A 190 -9.02 25.02 17.50
N GLY A 191 -9.76 24.75 16.41
CA GLY A 191 -11.22 24.93 16.37
C GLY A 191 -11.70 26.38 16.35
N LYS A 192 -10.83 27.37 16.14
CA LYS A 192 -11.16 28.80 16.32
C LYS A 192 -10.97 29.67 15.08
N SER A 193 -9.99 29.37 14.25
CA SER A 193 -9.65 30.15 13.05
C SER A 193 -9.36 29.23 11.87
N ILE A 194 -9.58 29.73 10.65
CA ILE A 194 -9.06 29.13 9.43
C ILE A 194 -7.73 29.81 9.13
N GLU A 195 -6.67 29.02 9.03
CA GLU A 195 -5.33 29.49 8.68
C GLU A 195 -4.86 28.82 7.39
N TRP A 196 -4.20 29.59 6.54
CA TRP A 196 -3.58 29.09 5.31
C TRP A 196 -2.13 28.75 5.61
N ILE A 197 -1.81 27.46 5.67
CA ILE A 197 -0.46 26.99 6.02
C ILE A 197 0.17 26.22 4.86
N PRO A 198 1.51 26.26 4.72
CA PRO A 198 2.21 25.40 3.79
C PRO A 198 2.12 23.94 4.24
N VAL A 199 1.85 23.05 3.30
CA VAL A 199 1.69 21.61 3.50
C VAL A 199 2.36 20.82 2.38
N ARG A 200 2.73 19.58 2.68
CA ARG A 200 3.04 18.57 1.67
C ARG A 200 1.78 17.84 1.26
N VAL A 201 1.61 17.55 -0.03
CA VAL A 201 0.41 16.86 -0.55
C VAL A 201 0.79 15.68 -1.42
N GLU A 202 0.03 14.60 -1.28
CA GLU A 202 0.02 13.45 -2.18
C GLU A 202 -1.38 13.25 -2.74
N LEU A 203 -1.48 13.02 -4.04
CA LEU A 203 -2.70 12.60 -4.72
C LEU A 203 -2.51 11.17 -5.24
N SER A 204 -3.43 10.29 -4.89
CA SER A 204 -3.47 8.90 -5.35
C SER A 204 -4.74 8.69 -6.17
N PRO A 205 -4.72 8.90 -7.51
CA PRO A 205 -5.88 8.74 -8.36
C PRO A 205 -6.29 7.27 -8.49
N PHE A 206 -7.59 7.04 -8.59
CA PHE A 206 -8.18 5.78 -9.00
C PHE A 206 -8.55 5.86 -10.48
N VAL A 207 -8.11 4.86 -11.24
CA VAL A 207 -8.49 4.71 -12.65
C VAL A 207 -9.19 3.35 -12.79
N VAL A 208 -10.43 3.38 -13.25
CA VAL A 208 -11.28 2.20 -13.48
C VAL A 208 -11.68 2.21 -14.94
N GLU A 209 -11.40 1.12 -15.66
CA GLU A 209 -11.69 1.00 -17.10
C GLU A 209 -11.12 2.15 -17.93
N GLY A 210 -9.91 2.62 -17.59
CA GLY A 210 -9.26 3.73 -18.26
C GLY A 210 -9.85 5.11 -17.97
N ARG A 211 -10.82 5.21 -17.06
CA ARG A 211 -11.46 6.48 -16.65
C ARG A 211 -11.09 6.83 -15.22
N TYR A 212 -10.88 8.13 -14.98
CA TYR A 212 -10.70 8.65 -13.63
C TYR A 212 -11.96 8.37 -12.79
N ALA A 213 -11.77 7.76 -11.61
CA ALA A 213 -12.84 7.33 -10.71
C ALA A 213 -12.75 8.02 -9.33
N GLY A 214 -12.02 9.14 -9.26
CA GLY A 214 -11.70 9.85 -8.02
C GLY A 214 -10.24 9.69 -7.61
N ALA A 215 -9.87 10.27 -6.48
CA ALA A 215 -8.56 10.18 -5.89
C ALA A 215 -8.63 10.24 -4.37
N ILE A 216 -7.60 9.72 -3.72
CA ILE A 216 -7.29 10.04 -2.33
C ILE A 216 -6.31 11.21 -2.33
N ALA A 217 -6.61 12.27 -1.58
CA ALA A 217 -5.65 13.31 -1.27
C ALA A 217 -5.18 13.16 0.18
N ARG A 218 -3.88 13.24 0.43
CA ARG A 218 -3.30 13.28 1.78
C ARG A 218 -2.46 14.53 1.90
N TYR A 219 -2.48 15.14 3.08
CA TYR A 219 -1.62 16.27 3.38
C TYR A 219 -0.94 16.11 4.74
N ALA A 220 0.19 16.80 4.91
CA ALA A 220 1.01 16.78 6.12
C ALA A 220 1.73 18.13 6.29
N PRO A 221 2.39 18.40 7.44
CA PRO A 221 3.13 19.63 7.63
C PRO A 221 4.20 19.78 6.55
N ASP A 222 4.64 21.01 6.28
CA ASP A 222 5.77 21.19 5.38
C ASP A 222 7.08 20.71 6.02
N ALA A 223 7.45 19.47 5.72
CA ALA A 223 8.74 18.89 6.07
C ALA A 223 9.16 17.83 5.04
N ASP A 224 10.46 17.59 4.95
CA ASP A 224 11.00 16.47 4.17
C ASP A 224 10.98 15.16 4.96
N GLY A 225 11.05 14.04 4.24
CA GLY A 225 11.13 12.73 4.86
C GLY A 225 9.87 12.29 5.61
N LEU A 226 8.71 12.78 5.18
CA LEU A 226 7.43 12.44 5.77
C LEU A 226 6.86 11.13 5.21
N VAL A 227 6.40 10.27 6.12
CA VAL A 227 5.51 9.16 5.78
C VAL A 227 4.07 9.63 5.99
N LEU A 228 3.26 9.65 4.93
CA LEU A 228 1.87 10.13 4.98
C LEU A 228 0.87 9.08 5.51
N SER A 229 1.37 7.95 6.01
CA SER A 229 0.55 6.85 6.53
C SER A 229 1.22 6.22 7.77
N PRO A 230 0.69 6.44 8.99
CA PRO A 230 -0.46 7.30 9.28
C PRO A 230 -0.14 8.79 9.07
N PRO A 231 -1.12 9.64 8.70
CA PRO A 231 -0.89 11.08 8.59
C PRO A 231 -0.55 11.67 9.97
N PRO A 232 0.29 12.72 10.04
CA PRO A 232 0.59 13.43 11.29
C PRO A 232 -0.67 13.97 11.98
N ARG A 233 -0.59 14.19 13.29
CA ARG A 233 -1.70 14.75 14.08
C ARG A 233 -2.14 16.12 13.53
N GLY A 234 -3.44 16.33 13.39
CA GLY A 234 -4.00 17.58 12.83
C GLY A 234 -3.93 17.67 11.30
N MET A 235 -3.47 16.61 10.64
CA MET A 235 -3.38 16.52 9.19
C MET A 235 -4.31 15.42 8.67
N GLY A 236 -4.63 15.50 7.39
CA GLY A 236 -5.80 14.84 6.86
C GLY A 236 -5.52 13.98 5.65
N LEU A 237 -6.50 13.14 5.39
CA LEU A 237 -6.73 12.59 4.07
C LEU A 237 -8.17 12.95 3.71
N THR A 238 -8.45 13.13 2.44
CA THR A 238 -9.79 13.37 1.94
C THR A 238 -9.98 12.59 0.65
N MET A 239 -11.23 12.31 0.32
CA MET A 239 -11.59 11.78 -0.99
C MET A 239 -11.83 12.98 -1.91
N VAL A 240 -11.20 12.95 -3.07
CA VAL A 240 -11.45 13.88 -4.17
C VAL A 240 -12.26 13.11 -5.18
N TYR A 241 -13.51 13.49 -5.38
CA TYR A 241 -14.35 12.94 -6.44
C TYR A 241 -14.32 13.92 -7.62
N SER A 242 -14.25 13.42 -8.85
CA SER A 242 -14.80 14.20 -9.97
C SER A 242 -16.29 13.89 -10.03
N ALA A 243 -17.10 14.93 -10.20
CA ALA A 243 -18.47 14.78 -10.67
C ALA A 243 -18.49 14.24 -12.10
#